data_AF-A0A7Y2IYW5-F1
#
_entry.id   AF-A0A7Y2IYW5-F1
#
_cell.length_a   1.000
_cell.length_b   1.000
_cell.length_c   1.000
_cell.angle_alpha   90.00
_cell.angle_beta   90.00
_cell.angle_gamma   90.00
#
_symmetry.space_group_name_H-M   'P 1'
#
loop_
_entity.id
_entity.type
_entity.pdbx_description
1 polymer ?
#
loop_
_entity_poly.entity_id
_entity_poly.type
_entity_poly.pdbx_seq_one_letter_code
_entity_poly.pdbx_strand_id
1 'polypeptide(L)'
;MDWDALKSAAEAAKPRRIADLLKDESRAPEFSVSAGDLFFDYSKTTMSVEDRTHLVGMYQAAGVAERRDAMFAGAKINETEGRAVL
;
A
#
# COMPACT_ATOMS: atom_id res chain seq x y z
N MET A 1 0.52 12.04 10.14
CA MET A 1 0.43 10.65 9.66
C MET A 1 -0.07 9.80 10.81
N ASP A 2 -1.20 9.12 10.65
CA ASP A 2 -1.84 8.34 11.70
C ASP A 2 -1.24 6.94 11.76
N TRP A 3 -0.36 6.73 12.75
CA TRP A 3 0.28 5.45 13.00
C TRP A 3 -0.50 4.58 13.99
N ASP A 4 -1.38 5.17 14.78
CA ASP A 4 -2.09 4.46 15.82
C ASP A 4 -3.20 3.61 15.21
N ALA A 5 -3.94 4.14 14.23
CA ALA A 5 -4.89 3.36 13.45
C ALA A 5 -4.23 2.15 12.76
N LEU A 6 -3.05 2.34 12.14
CA LEU A 6 -2.35 1.23 11.49
C LEU A 6 -1.86 0.18 12.49
N LYS A 7 -1.35 0.59 13.65
CA LYS A 7 -0.95 -0.35 14.71
C LYS A 7 -2.15 -1.14 15.22
N SER A 8 -3.29 -0.49 15.46
CA SER A 8 -4.52 -1.16 15.86
C SER A 8 -5.02 -2.16 14.81
N ALA A 9 -4.99 -1.78 13.53
CA ALA A 9 -5.30 -2.66 12.40
C ALA A 9 -4.37 -3.88 12.36
N ALA A 10 -3.05 -3.67 12.58
CA ALA A 10 -2.07 -4.74 12.62
C ALA A 10 -2.32 -5.73 13.78
N GLU A 11 -2.65 -5.24 14.98
CA GLU A 11 -3.02 -6.09 16.11
C GLU A 11 -4.29 -6.91 15.82
N ALA A 12 -5.30 -6.28 15.21
CA ALA A 12 -6.55 -6.95 14.80
C ALA A 12 -6.32 -8.00 13.69
N ALA A 13 -5.30 -7.82 12.85
CA ALA A 13 -4.96 -8.77 11.79
C ALA A 13 -4.22 -10.02 12.29
N LYS A 14 -3.53 -9.98 13.45
CA LYS A 14 -2.73 -11.11 13.99
C LYS A 14 -3.46 -12.45 14.07
N PRO A 15 -4.70 -12.55 14.60
CA PRO A 15 -5.40 -13.83 14.71
C PRO A 15 -6.02 -14.29 13.38
N ARG A 16 -6.06 -13.43 12.35
CA ARG A 16 -6.74 -13.70 11.08
C ARG A 16 -5.91 -14.67 10.24
N ARG A 17 -6.55 -15.72 9.72
CA ARG A 17 -5.89 -16.68 8.82
C ARG A 17 -6.23 -16.34 7.37
N ILE A 18 -5.22 -16.31 6.51
CA ILE A 18 -5.40 -16.12 5.06
C ILE A 18 -6.37 -17.18 4.50
N ALA A 19 -6.26 -18.43 4.97
CA ALA A 19 -7.14 -19.51 4.53
C ALA A 19 -8.63 -19.25 4.80
N ASP A 20 -8.97 -18.51 5.87
CA ASP A 20 -10.36 -18.16 6.15
C ASP A 20 -10.84 -17.04 5.22
N LEU A 21 -9.97 -16.08 4.88
CA LEU A 21 -10.29 -15.01 3.93
C LEU A 21 -10.49 -15.51 2.51
N LEU A 22 -9.72 -16.52 2.09
CA LEU A 22 -9.82 -17.11 0.75
C LEU A 22 -11.07 -17.98 0.56
N LYS A 23 -11.87 -18.21 1.61
CA LYS A 23 -13.21 -18.81 1.46
C LYS A 23 -14.19 -17.88 0.77
N ASP A 24 -13.94 -16.57 0.82
CA ASP A 24 -14.67 -15.59 0.02
C ASP A 24 -14.14 -15.59 -1.40
N GLU A 25 -14.95 -16.05 -2.35
CA GLU A 25 -14.58 -16.13 -3.76
C GLU A 25 -14.30 -14.74 -4.38
N SER A 26 -14.84 -13.66 -3.80
CA SER A 26 -14.60 -12.28 -4.25
C SER A 26 -13.24 -11.73 -3.81
N ARG A 27 -12.58 -12.40 -2.86
CA ARG A 27 -11.32 -11.95 -2.26
C ARG A 27 -10.20 -11.74 -3.29
N ALA A 28 -10.00 -12.72 -4.17
CA ALA A 28 -8.95 -12.66 -5.19
C ALA A 28 -9.15 -11.49 -6.18
N PRO A 29 -10.32 -11.32 -6.82
CA PRO A 29 -10.53 -10.20 -7.73
C PRO A 29 -10.51 -8.84 -7.01
N GLU A 30 -10.97 -8.74 -5.76
CA GLU A 30 -10.92 -7.47 -5.01
C GLU A 30 -9.49 -7.09 -4.57
N PHE A 31 -8.64 -8.07 -4.29
CA PHE A 31 -7.25 -7.88 -3.85
C PHE A 31 -6.25 -8.17 -4.97
N SER A 32 -6.64 -7.86 -6.21
CA SER A 32 -5.76 -7.89 -7.36
C SER A 32 -5.89 -6.61 -8.17
N VAL A 33 -4.78 -6.18 -8.77
CA VAL A 33 -4.77 -5.05 -9.72
C VAL A 33 -3.95 -5.42 -10.95
N SER A 34 -4.32 -4.85 -12.09
CA SER A 34 -3.57 -5.02 -13.35
C SER A 34 -3.03 -3.68 -13.83
N ALA A 35 -1.80 -3.65 -14.29
CA ALA A 35 -1.17 -2.48 -14.89
C ALA A 35 -0.30 -2.91 -16.08
N GLY A 36 -0.79 -2.66 -17.30
CA GLY A 36 -0.20 -3.26 -18.51
C GLY A 36 -0.25 -4.79 -18.42
N ASP A 37 0.89 -5.44 -18.64
CA ASP A 37 1.03 -6.90 -18.57
C ASP A 37 1.25 -7.43 -17.14
N LEU A 38 1.38 -6.55 -16.14
CA LEU A 38 1.57 -6.94 -14.75
C LEU A 38 0.23 -7.22 -14.07
N PHE A 39 0.04 -8.45 -13.62
CA PHE A 39 -1.02 -8.83 -12.69
C PHE A 39 -0.45 -8.95 -11.28
N PHE A 40 -0.92 -8.10 -10.37
CA PHE A 40 -0.50 -8.10 -8.97
C PHE A 40 -1.62 -8.60 -8.06
N ASP A 41 -1.51 -9.86 -7.63
CA ASP A 41 -2.39 -10.49 -6.63
C ASP A 41 -1.79 -10.35 -5.23
N TYR A 42 -2.48 -9.60 -4.36
CA TYR A 42 -2.14 -9.42 -2.95
C TYR A 42 -3.23 -9.97 -2.02
N SER A 43 -4.09 -10.85 -2.53
CA SER A 43 -5.18 -11.51 -1.79
C SER A 43 -4.68 -12.44 -0.70
N LYS A 44 -3.48 -13.01 -0.88
CA LYS A 44 -2.78 -13.92 0.04
C LYS A 44 -2.06 -13.19 1.18
N THR A 45 -2.71 -12.15 1.70
CA THR A 45 -2.27 -11.37 2.86
C THR A 45 -3.35 -11.43 3.93
N THR A 46 -3.00 -11.15 5.19
CA THR A 46 -3.97 -11.03 6.28
C THR A 46 -4.73 -9.71 6.25
N MET A 47 -4.52 -8.86 5.24
CA MET A 47 -5.09 -7.52 5.14
C MET A 47 -6.58 -7.55 4.78
N SER A 48 -7.44 -6.89 5.55
CA SER A 48 -8.84 -6.64 5.19
C SER A 48 -8.98 -5.40 4.30
N VAL A 49 -10.22 -5.12 3.87
CA VAL A 49 -10.55 -3.90 3.11
C VAL A 49 -10.28 -2.65 3.93
N GLU A 50 -10.58 -2.68 5.22
CA GLU A 50 -10.34 -1.59 6.16
C GLU A 50 -8.83 -1.36 6.37
N ASP A 51 -8.06 -2.44 6.59
CA ASP A 51 -6.60 -2.35 6.73
C ASP A 51 -5.96 -1.74 5.47
N ARG A 52 -6.43 -2.13 4.28
CA ARG A 52 -6.00 -1.55 3.00
C ARG A 52 -6.32 -0.05 2.94
N THR A 53 -7.48 0.36 3.44
CA THR A 53 -7.90 1.76 3.47
C THR A 53 -6.97 2.60 4.34
N HIS A 54 -6.57 2.09 5.53
CA HIS A 54 -5.58 2.76 6.38
C HIS A 54 -4.22 2.91 5.70
N LEU A 55 -3.73 1.85 5.04
CA LEU A 55 -2.46 1.87 4.31
C LEU A 55 -2.47 2.89 3.16
N VAL A 56 -3.57 2.95 2.40
CA VAL A 56 -3.73 3.95 1.32
C VAL A 56 -3.82 5.37 1.90
N GLY A 57 -4.52 5.56 3.02
CA GLY A 57 -4.56 6.85 3.72
C GLY A 57 -3.16 7.31 4.17
N MET A 58 -2.31 6.39 4.61
CA MET A 58 -0.92 6.69 4.94
C MET A 58 -0.07 7.04 3.71
N TYR A 59 -0.24 6.32 2.60
CA TYR A 59 0.39 6.65 1.32
C TYR A 59 0.06 8.10 0.89
N GLN A 60 -1.22 8.50 1.01
CA GLN A 60 -1.66 9.85 0.71
C GLN A 60 -1.05 10.87 1.69
N ALA A 61 -1.12 10.61 2.99
CA ALA A 61 -0.57 11.50 4.01
C ALA A 61 0.96 11.66 3.94
N ALA A 62 1.67 10.68 3.37
CA ALA A 62 3.11 10.74 3.14
C ALA A 62 3.50 11.60 1.92
N GLY A 63 2.55 11.97 1.08
CA GLY A 63 2.81 12.72 -0.15
C GLY A 63 3.65 11.92 -1.16
N VAL A 64 3.45 10.60 -1.24
CA VAL A 64 4.26 9.74 -2.12
C VAL A 64 4.04 10.10 -3.60
N ALA A 65 2.82 10.48 -3.99
CA ALA A 65 2.51 10.86 -5.36
C ALA A 65 3.28 12.13 -5.77
N GLU A 66 3.32 13.13 -4.89
CA GLU A 66 4.04 14.38 -5.08
C GLU A 66 5.55 14.15 -5.14
N ARG A 67 6.08 13.27 -4.28
CA ARG A 67 7.49 12.86 -4.31
C ARG A 67 7.84 12.12 -5.59
N ARG A 68 6.95 11.24 -6.08
CA ARG A 68 7.09 10.59 -7.40
C ARG A 68 7.11 11.64 -8.50
N ASP A 69 6.17 12.58 -8.52
CA ASP A 69 6.10 13.58 -9.58
C ASP A 69 7.35 14.49 -9.58
N ALA A 70 7.86 14.85 -8.41
CA ALA A 70 9.14 15.55 -8.26
C ALA A 70 10.34 14.75 -8.78
N MET A 71 10.35 13.43 -8.55
CA MET A 71 11.36 12.53 -9.12
C MET A 71 11.35 12.61 -10.65
N PHE A 72 10.19 12.39 -11.27
CA PHE A 72 10.04 12.43 -12.74
C PHE A 72 10.31 13.81 -13.34
N ALA A 73 10.06 14.90 -12.61
CA ALA A 73 10.38 16.26 -13.03
C ALA A 73 11.89 16.61 -12.90
N GLY A 74 12.72 15.70 -12.36
CA GLY A 74 14.15 15.93 -12.16
C GLY A 74 14.48 16.86 -11.01
N ALA A 75 13.58 17.02 -10.04
CA ALA A 75 13.86 17.77 -8.83
C ALA A 75 14.98 17.10 -8.02
N LYS A 76 15.75 17.90 -7.26
CA LYS A 76 16.86 17.43 -6.43
C LYS A 76 16.37 16.77 -5.13
N ILE A 77 15.68 15.64 -5.24
CA ILE A 77 15.07 14.93 -4.10
C ILE A 77 16.04 14.02 -3.34
N ASN A 78 17.25 13.79 -3.85
CA ASN A 78 18.34 13.22 -3.05
C ASN A 78 18.92 14.35 -2.19
N GLU A 79 18.31 14.55 -1.02
CA GLU A 79 18.57 15.68 -0.12
C GLU A 79 20.00 15.66 0.45
N THR A 80 20.58 14.48 0.70
CA THR A 80 21.93 14.36 1.27
C THR A 80 23.03 14.72 0.28
N GLU A 81 22.81 14.49 -1.03
CA GLU A 81 23.79 14.80 -2.08
C GLU A 81 23.40 16.04 -2.91
N GLY A 82 22.20 16.58 -2.72
CA GLY A 82 21.69 17.74 -3.48
C GLY A 82 21.49 17.43 -4.97
N ARG A 83 21.06 16.22 -5.32
CA ARG A 83 20.98 15.72 -6.71
C ARG A 83 19.57 15.22 -7.08
N ALA A 84 19.29 15.25 -8.39
CA ALA A 84 18.12 14.60 -8.95
C ALA A 84 18.27 13.07 -8.90
N VAL A 85 17.13 12.37 -8.92
CA VAL A 85 17.06 10.90 -9.04
C VAL A 85 16.25 10.60 -10.30
N LEU A 86 16.94 10.28 -11.39
CA LEU A 86 16.39 10.02 -12.72
C LEU A 86 17.19 8.89 -13.39
#